data_AF-A0A7F8RAY9-F1
#
_entry.id   AF-A0A7F8RAY9-F1
#
_cell.length_a   1.000
_cell.length_b   1.000
_cell.length_c   1.000
_cell.angle_alpha   90.00
_cell.angle_beta   90.00
_cell.angle_gamma   90.00
#
_symmetry.space_group_name_H-M   'P 1'
#
loop_
_entity.id
_entity.type
_entity.pdbx_description
1 polymer ?
#
loop_
_entity_poly.entity_id
_entity_poly.type
_entity_poly.pdbx_seq_one_letter_code
_entity_poly.pdbx_strand_id
1 'polypeptide(L)'
;MFFGLCIHDGTWKSAVYGFGDQSNLKKLRNESNLKPVPIVGSKLKRRWPISYCRELNSYSIPFLGSDVSVVRRTQRYLLENLEQSPVQYAAYMTVGGITSVIKLMFAGLFFLFFVKFGIGRQLLIKFPWLFSFGYFSKQGPTQKQVTLSFVYSS
;
A
#
# COMPACT_ATOMS: atom_id res chain seq x y z
N MET A 1 17.51 13.11 9.53
CA MET A 1 16.32 13.86 9.09
C MET A 1 15.65 13.03 8.00
N PHE A 2 14.58 12.31 8.33
CA PHE A 2 13.93 11.41 7.38
C PHE A 2 13.18 12.24 6.33
N PHE A 3 13.60 12.16 5.07
CA PHE A 3 12.88 12.70 3.92
C PHE A 3 11.59 11.89 3.73
N GLY A 4 10.52 12.30 4.42
CA GLY A 4 9.20 11.71 4.27
C GLY A 4 8.62 12.08 2.91
N LEU A 5 8.34 11.06 2.08
CA LEU A 5 7.45 11.16 0.94
C LEU A 5 6.15 11.83 1.39
N CYS A 6 6.02 13.14 1.18
CA CYS A 6 4.82 13.88 1.53
C CYS A 6 3.70 13.49 0.55
N ILE A 7 3.06 12.36 0.82
CA ILE A 7 1.92 11.89 0.05
C ILE A 7 0.71 12.76 0.43
N HIS A 8 0.09 13.36 -0.57
CA HIS A 8 -1.02 14.32 -0.45
C HIS A 8 -2.19 13.79 0.40
N ASP A 9 -2.88 14.68 1.13
CA ASP A 9 -4.04 14.38 2.00
C ASP A 9 -5.13 13.54 1.31
N GLY A 10 -5.24 13.68 -0.02
CA GLY A 10 -6.11 12.87 -0.85
C GLY A 10 -5.83 11.36 -0.76
N THR A 11 -4.58 10.92 -0.84
CA THR A 11 -4.23 9.49 -0.74
C THR A 11 -4.54 8.94 0.64
N TRP A 12 -4.27 9.72 1.69
CA TRP A 12 -4.59 9.33 3.07
C TRP A 12 -6.09 9.17 3.27
N LYS A 13 -6.91 10.13 2.81
CA LYS A 13 -8.37 10.02 2.83
C LYS A 13 -8.86 8.81 2.04
N SER A 14 -8.33 8.59 0.84
CA SER A 14 -8.66 7.42 0.02
C SER A 14 -8.34 6.11 0.73
N ALA A 15 -7.22 6.03 1.45
CA ALA A 15 -6.90 4.88 2.27
C ALA A 15 -7.92 4.71 3.41
N VAL A 16 -8.20 5.77 4.19
CA VAL A 16 -9.16 5.71 5.31
C VAL A 16 -10.55 5.23 4.83
N TYR A 17 -11.07 5.79 3.75
CA TYR A 17 -12.37 5.38 3.23
C TYR A 17 -12.33 3.99 2.56
N GLY A 18 -11.28 3.70 1.78
CA GLY A 18 -11.12 2.41 1.10
C GLY A 18 -11.01 1.23 2.06
N PHE A 19 -10.27 1.39 3.17
CA PHE A 19 -10.22 0.38 4.23
C PHE A 19 -11.48 0.38 5.11
N GLY A 20 -12.11 1.55 5.31
CA GLY A 20 -13.38 1.66 6.04
C GLY A 20 -14.53 0.91 5.37
N ASP A 21 -14.57 0.90 4.03
CA ASP A 21 -15.60 0.22 3.24
C ASP A 21 -15.21 -1.21 2.80
N GLN A 22 -14.14 -1.78 3.38
CA GLN A 22 -13.62 -3.09 2.97
C GLN A 22 -14.65 -4.23 3.09
N SER A 23 -15.56 -4.16 4.07
CA SER A 23 -16.62 -5.16 4.26
C SER A 23 -17.63 -5.15 3.11
N ASN A 24 -18.03 -3.96 2.65
CA ASN A 24 -18.91 -3.77 1.51
C ASN A 24 -18.22 -4.21 0.21
N LEU A 25 -16.97 -3.81 0.01
CA LEU A 25 -16.14 -4.26 -1.12
C LEU A 25 -15.97 -5.79 -1.13
N LYS A 26 -15.91 -6.45 0.02
CA LYS A 26 -15.87 -7.92 0.10
C LYS A 26 -17.19 -8.55 -0.33
N LYS A 27 -18.34 -7.98 0.06
CA LYS A 27 -19.66 -8.43 -0.38
C LYS A 27 -19.82 -8.34 -1.89
N LEU A 28 -19.52 -7.16 -2.46
CA LEU A 28 -19.57 -6.92 -3.91
C LEU A 28 -18.65 -7.88 -4.69
N ARG A 29 -17.46 -8.19 -4.17
CA ARG A 29 -16.55 -9.17 -4.80
C ARG A 29 -17.12 -10.58 -4.79
N ASN A 30 -17.79 -10.98 -3.71
CA ASN A 30 -18.41 -12.29 -3.63
C ASN A 30 -19.61 -12.40 -4.58
N GLU A 31 -20.41 -11.33 -4.70
CA GLU A 31 -21.55 -11.26 -5.62
C GLU A 31 -21.12 -11.28 -7.09
N SER A 32 -19.94 -10.72 -7.40
CA SER A 32 -19.47 -10.60 -8.78
C SER A 32 -19.15 -11.93 -9.49
N ASN A 33 -19.16 -13.08 -8.79
CA ASN A 33 -18.93 -14.43 -9.35
C ASN A 33 -17.74 -14.53 -10.34
N LEU A 34 -16.73 -13.68 -10.17
CA LEU A 34 -15.60 -13.57 -11.10
C LEU A 34 -14.69 -14.79 -11.00
N LYS A 35 -14.25 -15.30 -12.15
CA LYS A 35 -13.31 -16.42 -12.21
C LYS A 35 -11.97 -16.03 -11.57
N PRO A 36 -11.37 -16.93 -10.76
CA PRO A 36 -10.04 -16.71 -10.23
C PRO A 36 -9.01 -16.73 -11.36
N VAL A 37 -7.99 -15.87 -11.27
CA VAL A 37 -6.86 -15.91 -12.22
C VAL A 37 -6.06 -17.19 -11.94
N PRO A 38 -5.88 -18.07 -12.93
CA PRO A 38 -5.12 -19.30 -12.76
C PRO A 38 -3.65 -18.98 -12.47
N ILE A 39 -3.02 -19.83 -11.66
CA ILE A 39 -1.59 -19.75 -11.37
C ILE A 39 -0.87 -20.54 -12.46
N VAL A 40 -0.10 -19.86 -13.30
CA VAL A 40 0.75 -20.51 -14.30
C VAL A 40 2.13 -20.78 -13.70
N GLY A 41 2.58 -22.04 -13.79
CA GLY A 41 3.91 -22.47 -13.34
C GLY A 41 4.05 -22.70 -11.84
N SER A 42 5.28 -22.69 -11.34
CA SER A 42 5.59 -22.87 -9.92
C SER A 42 5.12 -21.66 -9.12
N LYS A 43 4.43 -21.92 -8.00
CA LYS A 43 3.90 -20.84 -7.16
C LYS A 43 5.05 -19.97 -6.64
N LEU A 44 4.92 -18.66 -6.82
CA LEU A 44 5.86 -17.68 -6.32
C LEU A 44 6.00 -17.86 -4.81
N LYS A 45 7.20 -18.23 -4.35
CA LYS A 45 7.50 -18.40 -2.93
C LYS A 45 7.34 -17.04 -2.27
N ARG A 46 6.27 -16.86 -1.48
CA ARG A 46 6.14 -15.67 -0.62
C ARG A 46 7.30 -15.70 0.34
N ARG A 47 8.20 -14.71 0.25
CA ARG A 47 9.23 -14.50 1.26
C ARG A 47 8.54 -14.18 2.59
N TRP A 48 9.25 -14.42 3.69
CA TRP A 48 8.75 -14.07 5.01
C TRP A 48 8.34 -12.58 5.00
N PRO A 49 7.22 -12.20 5.65
CA PRO A 49 6.62 -10.86 5.53
C PRO A 49 7.58 -9.72 5.88
N ILE A 50 8.67 -10.03 6.57
CA ILE A 50 9.77 -9.12 6.82
C ILE A 50 11.03 -9.84 6.34
N SER A 51 11.69 -9.29 5.33
CA SER A 51 12.95 -9.82 4.79
C SER A 51 14.01 -8.73 4.83
N TYR A 52 15.18 -9.03 5.38
CA TYR A 52 16.30 -8.09 5.38
C TYR A 52 17.02 -8.09 4.04
N CYS A 53 17.16 -6.92 3.42
CA CYS A 53 17.93 -6.70 2.19
C CYS A 53 19.30 -6.14 2.60
N ARG A 54 20.36 -6.92 2.37
CA ARG A 54 21.72 -6.54 2.75
C ARG A 54 22.25 -5.40 1.89
N GLU A 55 21.89 -5.40 0.61
CA GLU A 55 22.32 -4.43 -0.40
C GLU A 55 21.86 -3.00 -0.06
N LEU A 56 20.63 -2.89 0.46
CA LEU A 56 20.02 -1.61 0.83
C LEU A 56 20.06 -1.35 2.34
N ASN A 57 20.75 -2.21 3.11
CA ASN A 57 20.82 -2.18 4.57
C ASN A 57 19.46 -1.92 5.25
N SER A 58 18.39 -2.54 4.71
CA SER A 58 17.01 -2.21 5.07
C SER A 58 16.08 -3.42 5.03
N TYR A 59 15.00 -3.34 5.79
CA TYR A 59 13.94 -4.34 5.83
C TYR A 59 12.92 -4.09 4.73
N SER A 60 12.53 -5.16 4.06
CA SER A 60 11.51 -5.20 3.01
C SER A 60 10.26 -5.91 3.52
N ILE A 61 9.10 -5.32 3.25
CA ILE A 61 7.80 -5.90 3.56
C ILE A 61 6.92 -5.99 2.31
N PRO A 62 5.93 -6.90 2.26
CA PRO A 62 4.92 -6.89 1.20
C PRO A 62 4.24 -5.52 1.10
N PHE A 63 4.07 -5.05 -0.12
CA PHE A 63 3.34 -3.82 -0.39
C PHE A 63 1.87 -3.97 0.04
N LEU A 64 1.40 -3.08 0.91
CA LEU A 64 0.07 -3.14 1.51
C LEU A 64 -1.00 -2.33 0.75
N GLY A 65 -0.66 -1.75 -0.41
CA GLY A 65 -1.56 -0.92 -1.19
C GLY A 65 -2.39 -1.66 -2.24
N SER A 66 -3.01 -0.90 -3.13
CA SER A 66 -3.95 -1.38 -4.16
C SER A 66 -3.30 -2.16 -5.29
N ASP A 67 -2.01 -1.99 -5.53
CA ASP A 67 -1.33 -2.38 -6.78
C ASP A 67 -1.46 -3.88 -7.05
N VAL A 68 -1.30 -4.71 -6.03
CA VAL A 68 -1.48 -6.17 -6.16
C VAL A 68 -2.89 -6.51 -6.63
N SER A 69 -3.90 -5.79 -6.15
CA SER A 69 -5.30 -5.99 -6.58
C SER A 69 -5.57 -5.47 -7.99
N VAL A 70 -4.91 -4.38 -8.39
CA VAL A 70 -5.01 -3.80 -9.74
C VAL A 70 -4.35 -4.74 -10.75
N VAL A 71 -3.11 -5.17 -10.50
CA VAL A 71 -2.40 -6.12 -11.35
C VAL A 71 -3.21 -7.40 -11.52
N ARG A 72 -3.77 -7.96 -10.44
CA ARG A 72 -4.62 -9.16 -10.54
C ARG A 72 -5.87 -8.94 -11.40
N ARG A 73 -6.49 -7.76 -11.36
CA ARG A 73 -7.64 -7.44 -12.24
C ARG A 73 -7.21 -7.31 -13.69
N THR A 74 -6.11 -6.60 -13.96
CA THR A 74 -5.57 -6.46 -15.32
C THR A 74 -5.20 -7.81 -15.89
N GLN A 75 -4.49 -8.66 -15.14
CA GLN A 75 -4.14 -10.02 -15.56
C GLN A 75 -5.37 -10.89 -15.85
N ARG A 76 -6.47 -10.72 -15.09
CA ARG A 76 -7.75 -11.37 -15.42
C ARG A 76 -8.29 -10.90 -16.76
N TYR A 77 -8.35 -9.58 -16.96
CA TYR A 77 -8.84 -9.00 -18.20
C TYR A 77 -8.05 -9.48 -19.42
N LEU A 78 -6.71 -9.51 -19.32
CA LEU A 78 -5.84 -9.99 -20.39
C LEU A 78 -6.08 -11.47 -20.70
N LEU A 79 -6.30 -12.31 -19.68
CA LEU A 79 -6.62 -13.72 -19.88
C LEU A 79 -7.97 -13.92 -20.55
N GLU A 80 -9.01 -13.20 -20.10
CA GLU A 80 -10.38 -13.37 -20.59
C GLU A 80 -10.61 -12.77 -21.99
N ASN A 81 -9.92 -11.67 -22.34
CA ASN A 81 -10.18 -10.93 -23.59
C ASN A 81 -9.09 -11.09 -24.64
N LEU A 82 -7.85 -11.41 -24.24
CA LEU A 82 -6.68 -11.46 -25.13
C LEU A 82 -5.95 -12.81 -25.07
N GLU A 83 -6.50 -13.79 -24.36
CA GLU A 83 -5.93 -15.15 -24.19
C GLU A 83 -4.45 -15.16 -23.72
N GLN A 84 -4.02 -14.10 -23.04
CA GLN A 84 -2.64 -13.98 -22.56
C GLN A 84 -2.44 -14.76 -21.26
N SER A 85 -1.28 -15.39 -21.12
CA SER A 85 -0.92 -16.14 -19.93
C SER A 85 -0.66 -15.21 -18.73
N PRO A 86 -1.31 -15.44 -17.57
CA PRO A 86 -1.18 -14.54 -16.44
C PRO A 86 0.19 -14.69 -15.75
N VAL A 87 0.76 -13.56 -15.35
CA VAL A 87 2.04 -13.51 -14.63
C VAL A 87 1.82 -13.42 -13.12
N GLN A 88 2.63 -14.16 -12.36
CA GLN A 88 2.63 -14.07 -10.91
C GLN A 88 3.34 -12.79 -10.45
N TYR A 89 2.62 -11.93 -9.73
CA TYR A 89 3.13 -10.64 -9.25
C TYR A 89 3.15 -10.57 -7.72
N ALA A 90 4.26 -10.10 -7.15
CA ALA A 90 4.35 -9.70 -5.75
C ALA A 90 5.18 -8.42 -5.60
N ALA A 91 4.58 -7.40 -5.03
CA ALA A 91 5.25 -6.15 -4.71
C ALA A 91 5.78 -6.17 -3.28
N TYR A 92 7.01 -5.68 -3.09
CA TYR A 92 7.64 -5.45 -1.80
C TYR A 92 8.14 -4.01 -1.76
N MET A 93 8.06 -3.38 -0.59
CA MET A 93 8.64 -2.06 -0.34
C MET A 93 9.72 -2.13 0.74
N THR A 94 10.75 -1.32 0.61
CA THR A 94 11.78 -1.14 1.63
C THR A 94 11.38 -0.07 2.64
N VAL A 95 11.50 -0.37 3.93
CA VAL A 95 11.01 0.47 5.04
C VAL A 95 12.16 1.09 5.84
N GLY A 96 13.40 0.65 5.59
CA GLY A 96 14.59 1.09 6.33
C GLY A 96 14.91 0.16 7.50
N GLY A 97 15.34 0.70 8.63
CA GLY A 97 15.76 -0.07 9.81
C GLY A 97 14.63 -0.75 10.59
N ILE A 98 14.98 -1.59 11.56
CA ILE A 98 14.01 -2.34 12.39
C ILE A 98 13.06 -1.41 13.16
N THR A 99 13.55 -0.25 13.59
CA THR A 99 12.75 0.76 14.29
C THR A 99 11.64 1.31 13.39
N SER A 100 11.90 1.50 12.10
CA SER A 100 10.90 1.90 11.11
C SER A 100 9.84 0.81 10.90
N VAL A 101 10.26 -0.47 10.88
CA VAL A 101 9.33 -1.61 10.79
C VAL A 101 8.40 -1.64 12.00
N ILE A 102 8.94 -1.50 13.22
CA ILE A 102 8.13 -1.48 14.45
C ILE A 102 7.14 -0.31 14.43
N LYS A 103 7.59 0.90 14.10
CA LYS A 103 6.70 2.07 13.96
C LYS A 103 5.58 1.83 12.95
N LEU A 104 5.91 1.26 11.79
CA LEU A 104 4.93 0.95 10.76
C LEU A 104 3.93 -0.12 11.22
N MET A 105 4.36 -1.13 11.96
CA MET A 105 3.45 -2.15 12.52
C MET A 105 2.46 -1.53 13.51
N PHE A 106 2.93 -0.69 14.43
CA PHE A 106 2.03 0.02 15.36
C PHE A 106 1.11 0.99 14.62
N ALA A 107 1.63 1.76 13.67
CA ALA A 107 0.84 2.65 12.81
C ALA A 107 -0.28 1.89 12.09
N GLY A 108 0.06 0.76 11.46
CA GLY A 108 -0.90 -0.10 10.78
C GLY A 108 -1.95 -0.68 11.71
N LEU A 109 -1.56 -1.12 12.92
CA LEU A 109 -2.49 -1.64 13.92
C LEU A 109 -3.49 -0.57 14.37
N PHE A 110 -3.02 0.62 14.74
CA PHE A 110 -3.89 1.74 15.13
C PHE A 110 -4.79 2.17 13.96
N PHE A 111 -4.23 2.26 12.75
CA PHE A 111 -5.01 2.58 11.56
C PHE A 111 -6.16 1.58 11.34
N LEU A 112 -5.87 0.28 11.35
CA LEU A 112 -6.89 -0.78 11.17
C LEU A 112 -7.93 -0.81 12.30
N PHE A 113 -7.55 -0.40 13.50
CA PHE A 113 -8.48 -0.26 14.61
C PHE A 113 -9.41 0.95 14.43
N PHE A 114 -8.85 2.14 14.18
CA PHE A 114 -9.62 3.38 14.09
C PHE A 114 -10.47 3.47 12.81
N VAL A 115 -10.07 2.83 11.72
CA VAL A 115 -10.81 2.91 10.44
C VAL A 115 -12.21 2.28 10.52
N LYS A 116 -12.43 1.36 11.46
CA LYS A 116 -13.71 0.67 11.66
C LYS A 116 -14.81 1.58 12.20
N PHE A 117 -14.47 2.57 13.02
CA PHE A 117 -15.43 3.44 13.69
C PHE A 117 -15.50 4.80 13.01
N GLY A 118 -16.69 5.41 12.92
CA GLY A 118 -16.88 6.72 12.29
C GLY A 118 -16.02 7.82 12.93
N ILE A 119 -16.01 7.87 14.26
CA ILE A 119 -15.17 8.81 15.04
C ILE A 119 -13.68 8.54 14.80
N GLY A 120 -13.28 7.26 14.74
CA GLY A 120 -11.90 6.87 14.45
C GLY A 120 -11.46 7.31 13.05
N ARG A 121 -12.31 7.18 12.02
CA ARG A 121 -12.03 7.73 10.68
C ARG A 121 -11.86 9.25 10.70
N GLN A 122 -12.71 9.97 11.43
CA GLN A 122 -12.56 11.42 11.58
C GLN A 122 -11.23 11.79 12.26
N LEU A 123 -10.82 11.02 13.27
CA LEU A 123 -9.55 11.22 13.98
C LEU A 123 -8.34 10.98 13.06
N LEU A 124 -8.37 9.89 12.26
CA LEU A 124 -7.35 9.58 11.26
C LEU A 124 -7.22 10.71 10.22
N ILE A 125 -8.35 11.26 9.74
CA ILE A 125 -8.34 12.35 8.74
C ILE A 125 -7.91 13.69 9.36
N LYS A 126 -8.24 13.96 10.62
CA LYS A 126 -7.84 15.22 11.28
C LYS A 126 -6.35 15.26 11.57
N PHE A 127 -5.76 14.15 12.01
CA PHE A 127 -4.36 14.07 12.46
C PHE A 127 -3.53 13.03 11.69
N PRO A 128 -3.42 13.11 10.35
CA PRO A 128 -2.70 12.12 9.54
C PRO A 128 -1.24 11.96 9.99
N TRP A 129 -0.59 13.05 10.39
CA TRP A 129 0.80 13.04 10.87
C TRP A 129 1.01 12.16 12.10
N LEU A 130 0.06 12.16 13.04
CA LEU A 130 0.14 11.36 14.26
C LEU A 130 0.02 9.86 13.95
N PHE A 131 -0.96 9.49 13.11
CA PHE A 131 -1.24 8.08 12.80
C PHE A 131 -0.34 7.49 11.72
N SER A 132 0.32 8.34 10.94
CA SER A 132 1.35 7.94 10.00
C SER A 132 2.76 8.03 10.54
N PHE A 133 2.97 8.44 11.81
CA PHE A 133 4.31 8.67 12.38
C PHE A 133 5.20 9.56 11.49
N GLY A 134 4.60 10.58 10.85
CA GLY A 134 5.30 11.52 9.98
C GLY A 134 5.49 11.08 8.52
N TYR A 135 4.98 9.92 8.11
CA TYR A 135 4.98 9.52 6.69
C TYR A 135 3.96 10.31 5.84
N PHE A 136 2.86 10.78 6.44
CA PHE A 136 1.83 11.55 5.76
C PHE A 136 1.59 12.86 6.50
N SER A 137 1.61 13.98 5.77
CA SER A 137 1.32 15.31 6.32
C SER A 137 0.30 16.02 5.46
N LYS A 138 -0.49 16.93 6.06
CA LYS A 138 -1.36 17.85 5.32
C LYS A 138 -0.57 18.94 4.60
N GLN A 139 0.66 19.18 5.03
CA GLN A 139 1.59 20.05 4.34
C GLN A 139 2.10 19.28 3.11
N GLY A 140 1.90 19.85 1.93
CA GLY A 140 2.37 19.28 0.66
C GLY A 140 3.90 19.06 0.64
N PRO A 141 4.42 18.42 -0.41
CA PRO A 141 5.86 18.20 -0.55
C PRO A 141 6.63 19.51 -0.39
N THR A 142 7.68 19.47 0.45
CA THR A 142 8.56 20.61 0.68
C THR A 142 9.17 21.07 -0.66
N GLN A 143 9.40 22.37 -0.87
CA GLN A 143 10.01 22.88 -2.11
C GLN A 143 11.29 22.12 -2.53
N LYS A 144 12.12 21.71 -1.56
CA LYS A 144 13.31 20.87 -1.82
C LYS A 144 12.99 19.50 -2.44
N GLN A 145 11.87 18.88 -2.07
CA GLN A 145 11.42 17.61 -2.61
C GLN A 145 10.91 17.77 -4.05
N VAL A 146 10.19 18.87 -4.32
CA VAL A 146 9.71 19.23 -5.66
C VAL A 146 10.91 19.44 -6.59
N THR A 147 11.91 20.21 -6.17
CA THR A 147 13.13 20.44 -6.97
C THR A 147 13.90 19.15 -7.23
N LEU A 148 14.03 18.26 -6.25
CA LEU A 148 14.68 16.96 -6.41
C LEU A 148 13.94 16.06 -7.43
N SER A 149 12.61 16.05 -7.43
CA SER A 149 11.82 15.27 -8.40
C SER A 149 12.01 15.77 -9.84
N PHE A 150 12.19 17.09 -10.04
CA PHE A 150 12.47 17.66 -11.36
C PHE A 150 13.90 17.37 -11.85
N VAL A 151 14.90 17.42 -10.95
CA VAL A 151 16.31 17.19 -11.32
C VAL A 151 16.59 15.73 -11.72
N TYR A 152 15.87 14.74 -11.19
CA TYR A 152 16.01 13.34 -11.59
C TYR A 152 15.17 12.95 -12.83
N SER A 153 14.35 13.86 -13.35
CA SER A 153 13.56 13.66 -14.57
C SER A 153 14.16 14.37 -15.79
N SER A 154 15.39 14.89 -15.67
CA SER A 154 16.18 15.54 -16.72
C SER A 154 17.46 14.75 -16.95
#